data_AF-A0A1J1LWM1-F1
#
_entry.id   AF-A0A1J1LWM1-F1
#
_cell.length_a   1.000
_cell.length_b   1.000
_cell.length_c   1.000
_cell.angle_alpha   90.00
_cell.angle_beta   90.00
_cell.angle_gamma   90.00
#
_symmetry.space_group_name_H-M   'P 1'
#
loop_
_entity.id
_entity.type
_entity.pdbx_description
1 polymer ?
#
loop_
_entity_poly.entity_id
_entity_poly.type
_entity_poly.pdbx_seq_one_letter_code
_entity_poly.pdbx_strand_id
1 'polypeptide(L)'
;MITSNAARQAVSSPLDVLSQFQQKHHLSVSKTAFLLGISENQYRKYFINSKNKRNPSQAVLNLCISLDLILSNGLKLPDFPDFE
;
A
#
# COMPACT_ATOMS: atom_id res chain seq x y z
N MET A 1 33.43 -12.00 -15.68
CA MET A 1 32.15 -12.19 -14.97
C MET A 1 31.58 -10.82 -14.65
N ILE A 2 30.63 -10.33 -15.45
CA ILE A 2 29.86 -9.14 -15.09
C ILE A 2 28.61 -9.68 -14.42
N THR A 3 28.59 -9.73 -13.08
CA THR A 3 27.33 -9.88 -12.35
C THR A 3 26.57 -8.58 -12.53
N SER A 4 25.83 -8.50 -13.63
CA SER A 4 25.04 -7.34 -13.99
C SER A 4 23.92 -7.19 -12.95
N ASN A 5 24.18 -6.35 -11.96
CA ASN A 5 23.27 -5.94 -10.88
C ASN A 5 21.94 -5.34 -11.37
N ALA A 6 21.73 -5.21 -12.68
CA ALA A 6 20.51 -4.73 -13.31
C ALA A 6 19.34 -5.75 -13.26
N ALA A 7 19.60 -7.02 -12.95
CA ALA A 7 18.58 -8.08 -12.92
C ALA A 7 18.03 -8.42 -11.52
N ARG A 8 18.43 -7.69 -10.46
CA ARG A 8 17.55 -7.56 -9.29
C ARG A 8 16.58 -6.44 -9.61
N GLN A 9 15.62 -6.70 -10.51
CA GLN A 9 14.33 -6.05 -10.38
C GLN A 9 13.89 -6.34 -8.96
N ALA A 10 14.07 -5.36 -8.06
CA ALA A 10 13.59 -5.48 -6.70
C ALA A 10 12.09 -5.60 -6.84
N VAL A 11 11.58 -6.82 -6.78
CA VAL A 11 10.15 -7.09 -6.68
C VAL A 11 9.74 -6.33 -5.43
N SER A 12 9.09 -5.18 -5.64
CA SER A 12 8.70 -4.30 -4.55
C SER A 12 7.83 -5.14 -3.63
N SER A 13 8.19 -5.20 -2.35
CA SER A 13 7.37 -5.94 -1.42
C SER A 13 5.98 -5.29 -1.40
N PRO A 14 4.90 -6.03 -1.10
CA PRO A 14 3.57 -5.45 -0.96
C PRO A 14 3.52 -4.22 -0.03
N LEU A 15 4.39 -4.18 0.98
CA LEU A 15 4.54 -3.03 1.87
C LEU A 15 5.21 -1.83 1.20
N ASP A 16 6.16 -2.05 0.30
CA ASP A 16 6.79 -0.99 -0.48
C ASP A 16 5.80 -0.39 -1.47
N VAL A 17 4.96 -1.21 -2.09
CA VAL A 17 3.88 -0.75 -2.98
C VAL A 17 2.91 0.16 -2.23
N LEU A 18 2.46 -0.27 -1.04
CA LEU A 18 1.60 0.55 -0.16
C LEU A 18 2.27 1.88 0.22
N SER A 19 3.55 1.83 0.61
CA SER A 19 4.30 3.03 1.05
C SER A 19 4.52 4.01 -0.09
N GLN A 20 4.89 3.53 -1.28
CA GLN A 20 5.07 4.35 -2.48
C GLN A 20 3.76 4.99 -2.92
N PHE A 21 2.64 4.27 -2.83
CA PHE A 21 1.33 4.82 -3.13
C PHE A 21 0.97 5.99 -2.19
N GLN A 22 1.17 5.81 -0.87
CA GLN A 22 0.93 6.86 0.10
C GLN A 22 1.77 8.11 -0.19
N GLN A 23 3.05 7.92 -0.52
CA GLN A 23 3.96 9.02 -0.85
C GLN A 23 3.56 9.73 -2.14
N LYS A 24 3.29 8.96 -3.21
CA LYS A 24 2.93 9.49 -4.53
C LYS A 24 1.67 10.35 -4.51
N HIS A 25 0.69 9.95 -3.70
CA HIS A 25 -0.60 10.64 -3.60
C HIS A 25 -0.74 11.53 -2.36
N HIS A 26 0.35 11.74 -1.62
CA HIS A 26 0.36 12.51 -0.37
C HIS A 26 -0.74 12.10 0.62
N LEU A 27 -0.99 10.79 0.72
CA LEU A 27 -2.06 10.23 1.56
C LEU A 27 -1.55 9.94 2.96
N SER A 28 -2.32 10.38 3.95
CA SER A 28 -2.13 9.95 5.33
C SER A 28 -2.59 8.50 5.51
N VAL A 29 -2.19 7.90 6.64
CA VAL A 29 -2.64 6.55 7.04
C VAL A 29 -4.16 6.49 7.09
N SER A 30 -4.80 7.50 7.68
CA SER A 30 -6.25 7.62 7.81
C SER A 30 -6.95 7.69 6.45
N LYS A 31 -6.44 8.53 5.54
CA LYS A 31 -6.96 8.66 4.17
C LYS A 31 -6.81 7.36 3.39
N THR A 32 -5.68 6.67 3.55
CA THR A 32 -5.44 5.37 2.89
C THR A 32 -6.40 4.30 3.41
N ALA A 33 -6.62 4.25 4.73
CA ALA A 33 -7.58 3.32 5.33
C ALA A 33 -9.01 3.59 4.84
N PHE A 34 -9.38 4.87 4.72
CA PHE A 34 -10.67 5.29 4.16
C PHE A 34 -10.86 4.82 2.71
N LEU A 35 -9.85 5.01 1.83
CA LEU A 35 -9.91 4.51 0.43
C LEU A 35 -10.14 3.00 0.38
N LEU A 36 -9.56 2.28 1.34
CA LEU A 36 -9.62 0.83 1.41
C LEU A 36 -10.87 0.33 2.15
N GLY A 37 -11.76 1.23 2.59
CA GLY A 37 -12.99 0.89 3.28
C GLY A 37 -12.77 0.21 4.64
N ILE A 38 -11.63 0.46 5.29
CA ILE A 38 -11.29 -0.13 6.59
C ILE A 38 -11.00 0.93 7.64
N SER A 39 -11.10 0.57 8.92
CA SER A 39 -10.70 1.48 10.00
C SER A 39 -9.19 1.72 9.99
N GLU A 40 -8.77 2.91 10.42
CA GLU A 40 -7.34 3.23 10.55
C GLU A 40 -6.60 2.23 11.47
N ASN A 41 -7.25 1.79 12.54
CA ASN A 41 -6.70 0.79 13.45
C ASN A 41 -6.48 -0.57 12.76
N GLN A 42 -7.43 -1.01 11.92
CA GLN A 42 -7.25 -2.21 11.10
C GLN A 42 -6.10 -2.05 10.11
N TYR A 43 -6.03 -0.90 9.42
CA TYR A 43 -4.93 -0.61 8.50
C TYR A 43 -3.58 -0.66 9.22
N ARG A 44 -3.45 0.02 10.37
CA ARG A 44 -2.23 0.00 11.19
C ARG A 44 -1.89 -1.40 11.67
N LYS A 45 -2.86 -2.20 12.13
CA LYS A 45 -2.63 -3.60 12.49
C LYS A 45 -2.12 -4.41 11.31
N TYR A 46 -2.70 -4.24 10.12
CA TYR A 46 -2.26 -4.97 8.94
C TYR A 46 -0.87 -4.54 8.49
N PHE A 47 -0.57 -3.24 8.47
CA PHE A 47 0.69 -2.68 8.01
C PHE A 47 1.84 -2.83 9.01
N ILE A 48 1.61 -2.59 10.31
CA ILE A 48 2.63 -2.70 11.36
C ILE A 48 2.99 -4.16 11.63
N ASN A 49 2.00 -5.06 11.74
CA ASN A 49 2.28 -6.47 12.04
C ASN A 49 2.94 -7.21 10.87
N SER A 50 2.89 -6.67 9.65
CA SER A 50 3.51 -7.27 8.48
C SER A 50 4.92 -6.76 8.22
N LYS A 51 5.32 -5.58 8.72
CA LYS A 51 6.72 -5.10 8.67
C LYS A 51 7.71 -6.06 9.32
N ASN A 52 7.26 -6.84 10.31
CA ASN A 52 8.10 -7.79 11.04
C ASN A 52 8.01 -9.23 10.50
N LYS A 53 7.24 -9.48 9.44
CA LYS A 53 7.04 -10.83 8.89
C LYS A 53 7.77 -10.98 7.57
N ARG A 54 8.45 -12.12 7.40
CA ARG A 54 9.15 -12.48 6.15
C ARG A 54 8.20 -12.54 4.95
N ASN A 55 6.92 -12.84 5.20
CA ASN A 55 5.84 -12.82 4.22
C ASN A 55 4.73 -11.88 4.69
N PRO A 56 4.21 -10.98 3.82
CA PRO A 56 3.06 -10.15 4.14
C PRO A 56 1.83 -11.01 4.38
N SER A 57 0.95 -10.57 5.28
CA SER A 57 -0.31 -11.28 5.52
C SER A 57 -1.24 -11.18 4.31
N GLN A 58 -2.19 -12.12 4.18
CA GLN A 58 -3.22 -12.05 3.14
C GLN A 58 -3.98 -10.73 3.15
N ALA A 59 -4.18 -10.13 4.34
CA ALA A 59 -4.79 -8.82 4.46
C ALA A 59 -3.99 -7.74 3.71
N VAL A 60 -2.66 -7.72 3.85
CA VAL A 60 -1.79 -6.75 3.16
C VAL A 60 -1.80 -6.96 1.65
N LEU A 61 -1.79 -8.20 1.19
CA LEU A 61 -1.93 -8.51 -0.23
C LEU A 61 -3.26 -7.99 -0.79
N ASN A 62 -4.37 -8.19 -0.08
CA ASN A 62 -5.67 -7.68 -0.47
C ASN A 62 -5.73 -6.15 -0.49
N LEU A 63 -5.02 -5.46 0.42
CA LEU A 63 -4.90 -4.00 0.38
C LEU A 63 -4.15 -3.54 -0.88
N CYS A 64 -3.07 -4.23 -1.26
CA CYS A 64 -2.31 -3.91 -2.47
C CYS A 64 -3.15 -4.11 -3.73
N ILE A 65 -3.89 -5.22 -3.84
CA ILE A 65 -4.81 -5.48 -4.96
C ILE A 65 -5.89 -4.39 -5.02
N SER A 66 -6.44 -4.00 -3.87
CA SER A 66 -7.47 -2.95 -3.82
C SER A 66 -6.93 -1.61 -4.31
N LEU A 67 -5.71 -1.23 -3.91
CA LEU A 67 -5.05 -0.03 -4.41
C LEU A 67 -4.76 -0.10 -5.91
N ASP A 68 -4.27 -1.24 -6.39
CA ASP A 68 -3.98 -1.44 -7.80
C ASP A 68 -5.24 -1.35 -8.67
N LEU A 69 -6.38 -1.86 -8.17
CA LEU A 69 -7.69 -1.70 -8.82
C LEU A 69 -8.18 -0.25 -8.82
N ILE A 70 -7.94 0.51 -7.75
CA ILE A 70 -8.25 1.96 -7.70
C ILE A 70 -7.42 2.70 -8.76
N LEU A 71 -6.14 2.37 -8.88
CA LEU A 71 -5.20 2.99 -9.82
C LEU A 71 -5.46 2.61 -11.28
N SER A 72 -5.68 1.33 -11.55
CA SER A 72 -5.81 0.77 -12.91
C SER A 72 -7.08 1.21 -13.62
N ASN A 73 -8.13 1.53 -12.85
CA ASN A 73 -9.40 2.01 -13.40
C ASN A 73 -9.42 3.53 -13.65
N GLY A 74 -8.32 4.25 -13.40
CA GLY A 74 -8.29 5.71 -13.51
C GLY A 74 -9.29 6.40 -12.58
N LEU A 75 -9.72 5.71 -11.51
CA LEU A 75 -10.65 6.26 -10.54
C LEU A 75 -9.96 7.44 -9.86
N LYS A 76 -10.54 8.62 -10.03
CA LYS A 76 -10.12 9.80 -9.27
C LYS A 76 -10.24 9.45 -7.78
N LEU A 77 -9.20 9.77 -7.01
CA LEU A 77 -9.29 9.66 -5.56
C LEU A 77 -10.52 10.46 -5.10
N PRO A 78 -11.41 9.88 -4.29
CA PRO A 78 -12.56 10.60 -3.77
C PRO A 78 -12.09 11.79 -2.94
N ASP A 79 -12.93 12.82 -2.88
CA ASP A 79 -12.74 13.88 -1.89
C ASP A 79 -12.76 13.24 -0.51
N PHE A 80 -11.69 13.47 0.25
CA PHE A 80 -11.58 12.94 1.59
C PHE A 80 -12.44 13.78 2.53
N PRO A 81 -13.18 13.14 3.46
CA PRO A 81 -13.74 13.86 4.58
C PRO A 81 -12.63 14.64 5.30
N ASP A 82 -12.93 15.85 5.76
CA ASP A 82 -12.06 16.57 6.69
C ASP A 82 -12.10 15.81 8.03
N PHE A 83 -11.10 14.96 8.23
CA PHE A 83 -10.85 14.33 9.52
C PHE A 83 -10.00 15.31 10.34
N GLU A 84 -10.67 16.24 11.03
CA GLU A 84 -10.06 17.05 12.10
C GLU A 84 -9.62 16.19 13.29
#